data_AF-A0A8D8RF65-F1
#
_entry.id   AF-A0A8D8RF65-F1
#
_cell.length_a   1.000
_cell.length_b   1.000
_cell.length_c   1.000
_cell.angle_alpha   90.00
_cell.angle_beta   90.00
_cell.angle_gamma   90.00
#
_symmetry.space_group_name_H-M   'P 1'
#
loop_
_entity.id
_entity.type
_entity.pdbx_description
1 polymer ?
#
loop_
_entity_poly.entity_id
_entity_poly.type
_entity_poly.pdbx_seq_one_letter_code
_entity_poly.pdbx_strand_id
1 'polypeptide(L)'
;MSTQALVGDIVQELSVILSEELRKFLNQSQRKKRRFWVRQWILRRNQLGASNSLLKELAMEDKEGYRNHLRMSESKFDELLLKIENKIKKKDTFMREAILPKLKLQITLRYLATGDSFQTLAFTYRVPKNTISNFLKEVLMAIHDGLEEFIKVSTYFCFVVLLIL
;
A
#
# COMPACT_ATOMS: atom_id res chain seq x y z
N MET A 1 -11.57 55.91 -15.37
CA MET A 1 -10.49 54.89 -15.46
C MET A 1 -10.87 53.94 -16.57
N SER A 2 -10.11 53.92 -17.66
CA SER A 2 -10.50 53.23 -18.89
C SER A 2 -10.55 51.71 -18.67
N THR A 3 -11.60 51.06 -19.14
CA THR A 3 -11.83 49.60 -19.06
C THR A 3 -10.64 48.77 -19.55
N GLN A 4 -9.84 49.30 -20.48
CA GLN A 4 -8.60 48.68 -20.96
C GLN A 4 -7.50 48.59 -19.89
N ALA A 5 -7.40 49.56 -18.99
CA ALA A 5 -6.41 49.54 -17.91
C ALA A 5 -6.73 48.44 -16.88
N LEU A 6 -8.00 48.31 -16.51
CA LEU A 6 -8.48 47.26 -15.60
C LEU A 6 -8.25 45.85 -16.18
N VAL A 7 -8.50 45.67 -17.48
CA VAL A 7 -8.25 44.40 -18.17
C VAL A 7 -6.74 44.08 -18.20
N GLY A 8 -5.88 45.09 -18.40
CA GLY A 8 -4.43 44.94 -18.34
C GLY A 8 -3.94 44.47 -16.98
N ASP A 9 -4.46 45.06 -15.90
CA ASP A 9 -4.11 44.70 -14.53
C ASP A 9 -4.51 43.25 -14.19
N ILE A 10 -5.73 42.84 -14.59
CA ILE A 10 -6.21 41.46 -14.39
C ILE A 10 -5.36 40.45 -15.17
N VAL A 11 -5.01 40.76 -16.42
CA VAL A 11 -4.14 39.88 -17.23
C VAL A 11 -2.76 39.75 -16.57
N GLN A 12 -2.23 40.83 -16.00
CA GLN A 12 -0.95 40.79 -15.31
C GLN A 12 -1.00 39.92 -14.05
N GLU A 13 -2.03 40.08 -13.22
CA GLU A 13 -2.23 39.24 -12.01
C GLU A 13 -2.37 37.75 -12.37
N LEU A 14 -3.18 37.43 -13.38
CA LEU A 14 -3.36 36.05 -13.84
C LEU A 14 -2.06 35.46 -14.39
N SER A 15 -1.25 36.25 -15.10
CA SER A 15 0.03 35.81 -15.63
C SER A 15 1.00 35.39 -14.52
N VAL A 16 1.02 36.12 -13.41
CA VAL A 16 1.87 35.83 -12.25
C VAL A 16 1.43 34.54 -11.57
N ILE A 17 0.13 34.38 -11.32
CA ILE A 17 -0.42 33.17 -10.69
C ILE A 17 -0.14 31.92 -11.55
N LEU A 18 -0.39 32.01 -12.86
CA LEU A 18 -0.11 30.91 -13.79
C LEU A 18 1.38 30.57 -13.85
N SER A 19 2.25 31.57 -13.84
CA SER A 19 3.71 31.39 -13.84
C SER A 19 4.19 30.65 -12.59
N GLU A 20 3.63 30.99 -11.43
CA GLU A 20 4.01 30.41 -10.16
C GLU A 20 3.52 28.95 -10.03
N GLU A 21 2.32 28.68 -10.53
CA GLU A 21 1.76 27.33 -10.58
C GLU A 21 2.52 26.43 -11.56
N LEU A 22 2.87 26.94 -12.74
CA LEU A 22 3.75 26.26 -13.69
C LEU A 22 5.13 25.97 -13.08
N ARG A 23 5.70 26.93 -12.34
CA ARG A 23 7.00 26.76 -11.66
C ARG A 23 6.95 25.67 -10.59
N LYS A 24 5.86 25.57 -9.83
CA LYS A 24 5.63 24.45 -8.88
C LYS A 24 5.55 23.11 -9.61
N PHE A 25 4.80 23.04 -10.71
CA PHE A 25 4.67 21.84 -11.53
C PHE A 25 6.01 21.36 -12.09
N LEU A 26 6.81 22.30 -12.63
CA LEU A 26 8.15 22.01 -13.18
C LEU A 26 9.14 21.60 -12.08
N ASN A 27 9.07 22.19 -10.89
CA ASN A 27 9.91 21.80 -9.75
C ASN A 27 9.53 20.42 -9.19
N GLN A 28 8.25 20.02 -9.23
CA GLN A 28 7.82 18.66 -8.89
C GLN A 28 8.34 17.61 -9.90
N SER A 29 8.52 18.01 -11.16
CA SER A 29 9.08 17.18 -12.24
C SER A 29 10.58 16.88 -12.06
N GLN A 30 11.34 17.77 -11.39
CA GLN A 30 12.73 17.55 -11.00
C GLN A 30 12.84 16.52 -9.85
N ARG A 31 12.46 15.27 -10.13
CA ARG A 31 12.57 14.15 -9.19
C ARG A 31 14.03 13.99 -8.76
N LYS A 32 14.30 14.25 -7.46
CA LYS A 32 15.62 14.01 -6.86
C LYS A 32 16.11 12.62 -7.24
N LYS A 33 17.33 12.54 -7.80
CA LYS A 33 17.98 11.26 -8.16
C LYS A 33 17.95 10.35 -6.94
N ARG A 34 17.46 9.12 -7.12
CA ARG A 34 17.39 8.15 -6.02
C ARG A 34 18.80 7.84 -5.54
N ARG A 35 19.09 8.11 -4.26
CA ARG A 35 20.39 7.80 -3.65
C ARG A 35 20.72 6.31 -3.70
N PHE A 36 19.70 5.46 -3.65
CA PHE A 36 19.81 4.01 -3.73
C PHE A 36 18.63 3.42 -4.50
N TRP A 37 18.88 2.40 -5.34
CA TRP A 37 17.83 1.65 -6.04
C TRP A 37 16.94 0.88 -5.05
N VAL A 38 17.55 0.12 -4.14
CA VAL A 38 16.91 -0.57 -3.01
C VAL A 38 17.86 -0.53 -1.81
N ARG A 39 17.32 -0.38 -0.60
CA ARG A 39 18.12 -0.43 0.64
C ARG A 39 18.55 -1.87 0.93
N GLN A 40 19.80 -2.07 1.35
CA GLN A 40 20.39 -3.42 1.56
C GLN A 40 19.58 -4.32 2.50
N TRP A 41 19.03 -3.76 3.58
CA TRP A 41 18.22 -4.54 4.53
C TRP A 41 16.89 -5.05 3.95
N ILE A 42 16.38 -4.43 2.89
CA ILE A 42 15.16 -4.85 2.17
C ILE A 42 15.44 -6.07 1.28
N LEU A 43 16.68 -6.22 0.80
CA LEU A 43 17.08 -7.38 0.01
C LEU A 43 17.04 -8.67 0.84
N ARG A 44 17.24 -8.58 2.16
CA ARG A 44 17.16 -9.71 3.11
C ARG A 44 15.73 -10.10 3.52
N ARG A 45 14.72 -9.71 2.74
CA ARG A 45 13.29 -9.98 3.03
C ARG A 45 12.98 -11.46 3.12
N ASN A 46 13.54 -12.27 2.23
CA ASN A 46 13.25 -13.71 2.20
C ASN A 46 13.84 -14.44 3.43
N GLN A 47 14.96 -13.97 3.99
CA GLN A 47 15.58 -14.57 5.19
C GLN A 47 15.08 -13.97 6.51
N LEU A 48 14.89 -12.65 6.56
CA LEU A 48 14.71 -11.92 7.83
C LEU A 48 13.40 -11.12 7.91
N GLY A 49 12.50 -11.27 6.94
CA GLY A 49 11.16 -10.67 7.01
C GLY A 49 10.23 -11.52 7.86
N ALA A 50 9.36 -10.89 8.65
CA ALA A 50 8.45 -11.56 9.58
C ALA A 50 7.58 -12.66 8.94
N SER A 51 7.32 -12.59 7.63
CA SER A 51 6.61 -13.64 6.88
C SER A 51 7.33 -14.98 6.87
N ASN A 52 8.66 -14.97 6.74
CA ASN A 52 9.48 -16.18 6.68
C ASN A 52 10.19 -16.51 8.00
N SER A 53 10.15 -15.61 8.99
CA SER A 53 10.61 -15.87 10.37
C SER A 53 9.40 -16.01 11.30
N LEU A 54 9.01 -14.93 11.98
CA LEU A 54 8.01 -14.90 13.05
C LEU A 54 6.71 -15.64 12.70
N LEU A 55 6.13 -15.42 11.52
CA LEU A 55 4.87 -16.06 11.15
C LEU A 55 5.00 -17.57 10.90
N LYS A 56 6.18 -18.06 10.53
CA LYS A 56 6.43 -19.52 10.45
C LYS A 56 6.59 -20.12 11.84
N GLU A 57 7.32 -19.45 12.72
CA GLU A 57 7.48 -19.86 14.13
C GLU A 57 6.12 -19.92 14.82
N LEU A 58 5.32 -18.85 14.72
CA LEU A 58 3.96 -18.81 15.28
C LEU A 58 3.05 -19.89 14.68
N ALA A 59 3.09 -20.13 13.37
CA ALA A 59 2.27 -21.17 12.76
C ALA A 59 2.60 -22.58 13.31
N MET A 60 3.87 -22.85 13.62
CA MET A 60 4.32 -24.14 14.14
C MET A 60 4.15 -24.29 15.65
N GLU A 61 4.47 -23.24 16.41
CA GLU A 61 4.63 -23.31 17.88
C GLU A 61 3.45 -22.69 18.64
N ASP A 62 2.82 -21.63 18.11
CA ASP A 62 1.78 -20.86 18.80
C ASP A 62 0.67 -20.40 17.85
N LYS A 63 -0.29 -21.30 17.60
CA LYS A 63 -1.45 -21.05 16.75
C LYS A 63 -2.30 -19.87 17.22
N GLU A 64 -2.37 -19.64 18.53
CA GLU A 64 -3.13 -18.53 19.09
C GLU A 64 -2.39 -17.21 18.88
N GLY A 65 -1.06 -17.20 19.05
CA GLY A 65 -0.20 -16.08 18.65
C GLY A 65 -0.31 -15.74 17.16
N TYR A 66 -0.33 -16.75 16.27
CA TYR A 66 -0.59 -16.53 14.84
C TYR A 66 -1.94 -15.87 14.61
N ARG A 67 -2.99 -16.42 15.23
CA ARG A 67 -4.35 -15.88 15.14
C ARG A 67 -4.43 -14.46 15.67
N ASN A 68 -3.75 -14.15 16.77
CA ASN A 68 -3.72 -12.79 17.32
C ASN A 68 -2.96 -11.82 16.43
N HIS A 69 -1.86 -12.26 15.82
CA HIS A 69 -1.04 -11.44 14.92
C HIS A 69 -1.79 -11.05 13.63
N LEU A 70 -2.60 -11.95 13.07
CA LEU A 70 -3.34 -11.72 11.80
C LEU A 70 -4.86 -11.56 11.98
N ARG A 71 -5.38 -11.68 13.20
CA ARG A 71 -6.82 -11.81 13.52
C ARG A 71 -7.54 -12.93 12.76
N MET A 72 -6.79 -13.94 12.30
CA MET A 72 -7.27 -15.02 11.45
C MET A 72 -6.44 -16.28 11.67
N SER A 73 -7.09 -17.45 11.75
CA SER A 73 -6.40 -18.75 11.81
C SER A 73 -5.70 -19.06 10.48
N GLU A 74 -4.61 -19.84 10.51
CA GLU A 74 -3.86 -20.23 9.32
C GLU A 74 -4.74 -20.89 8.23
N SER A 75 -5.61 -21.83 8.60
CA SER A 75 -6.48 -22.50 7.62
C SER A 75 -7.39 -21.52 6.87
N LYS A 76 -7.98 -20.55 7.59
CA LYS A 76 -8.81 -19.50 6.98
C LYS A 76 -7.99 -18.50 6.16
N PHE A 77 -6.77 -18.24 6.58
CA PHE A 77 -5.83 -17.44 5.81
C PHE A 77 -5.55 -18.09 4.45
N ASP A 78 -5.29 -19.40 4.42
CA ASP A 78 -5.01 -20.13 3.17
C ASP A 78 -6.25 -20.22 2.27
N GLU A 79 -7.45 -20.46 2.84
CA GLU A 79 -8.73 -20.39 2.10
C GLU A 79 -8.92 -19.01 1.43
N LEU A 80 -8.68 -17.92 2.16
CA LEU A 80 -8.79 -16.56 1.64
C LEU A 80 -7.74 -16.29 0.57
N LEU A 81 -6.50 -16.73 0.81
CA LEU A 81 -5.40 -16.56 -0.14
C LEU A 81 -5.73 -17.21 -1.48
N LEU A 82 -6.24 -18.44 -1.49
CA LEU A 82 -6.62 -19.15 -2.71
C LEU A 82 -7.67 -18.40 -3.53
N LYS A 83 -8.64 -17.75 -2.87
CA LYS A 83 -9.67 -16.94 -3.53
C LYS A 83 -9.11 -15.69 -4.20
N ILE A 84 -8.18 -15.00 -3.54
CA ILE A 84 -7.71 -13.68 -4.00
C ILE A 84 -6.38 -13.75 -4.78
N GLU A 85 -5.66 -14.87 -4.73
CA GLU A 85 -4.29 -15.00 -5.28
C GLU A 85 -4.23 -14.50 -6.73
N ASN A 86 -5.16 -14.95 -7.57
CA ASN A 86 -5.21 -14.60 -8.99
C ASN A 86 -5.33 -13.09 -9.24
N LYS A 87 -5.97 -12.34 -8.33
CA LYS A 87 -6.15 -10.89 -8.43
C LYS A 87 -4.92 -10.11 -7.98
N ILE A 88 -4.18 -10.64 -6.99
CA ILE A 88 -3.06 -9.93 -6.35
C ILE A 88 -1.68 -10.38 -6.85
N LYS A 89 -1.61 -11.48 -7.59
CA LYS A 89 -0.37 -12.02 -8.15
C LYS A 89 0.18 -11.09 -9.23
N LYS A 90 1.44 -10.72 -9.07
CA LYS A 90 2.19 -9.96 -10.07
C LYS A 90 3.29 -10.84 -10.64
N LYS A 91 3.61 -10.64 -11.92
CA LYS A 91 4.72 -11.33 -12.57
C LYS A 91 6.05 -10.79 -12.05
N ASP A 92 7.02 -11.67 -11.91
CA ASP A 92 8.40 -11.28 -11.65
C ASP A 92 8.94 -10.45 -12.80
N THR A 93 9.84 -9.53 -12.48
CA THR A 93 10.56 -8.74 -13.48
C THR A 93 12.03 -9.11 -13.44
N PHE A 94 12.74 -9.00 -14.57
CA PHE A 94 14.18 -9.30 -14.65
C PHE A 94 15.03 -8.59 -13.57
N MET A 95 14.57 -7.46 -13.05
CA MET A 95 15.28 -6.64 -12.08
C MET A 95 14.82 -6.83 -10.63
N ARG A 96 13.68 -7.50 -10.38
CA ARG A 96 13.12 -7.67 -9.03
C ARG A 96 12.10 -8.80 -8.97
N GLU A 97 12.26 -9.67 -7.97
CA GLU A 97 11.24 -10.61 -7.53
C GLU A 97 9.98 -9.86 -7.06
N ALA A 98 8.85 -10.28 -7.60
CA ALA A 98 7.55 -9.82 -7.19
C ALA A 98 7.31 -10.15 -5.71
N ILE A 99 6.54 -9.30 -5.05
CA ILE A 99 6.08 -9.60 -3.70
C ILE A 99 5.04 -10.71 -3.81
N LEU A 100 5.30 -11.82 -3.13
CA LEU A 100 4.41 -12.97 -3.08
C LEU A 100 3.00 -12.56 -2.61
N PRO A 101 1.93 -13.11 -3.22
CA PRO A 101 0.54 -12.92 -2.78
C PRO A 101 0.35 -13.13 -1.27
N LYS A 102 0.91 -14.22 -0.73
CA LYS A 102 0.88 -14.55 0.71
C LYS A 102 1.41 -13.41 1.58
N LEU A 103 2.55 -12.83 1.22
CA LEU A 103 3.16 -11.73 1.97
C LEU A 103 2.30 -10.46 1.91
N LYS A 104 1.71 -10.15 0.76
CA LYS A 104 0.80 -8.99 0.63
C LYS A 104 -0.41 -9.13 1.53
N LEU A 105 -1.01 -10.32 1.57
CA LEU A 105 -2.16 -10.60 2.42
C LEU A 105 -1.79 -10.52 3.91
N GLN A 106 -0.66 -11.10 4.33
CA GLN A 106 -0.19 -11.02 5.71
C GLN A 106 0.01 -9.58 6.19
N ILE A 107 0.63 -8.72 5.35
CA ILE A 107 0.82 -7.29 5.68
C ILE A 107 -0.52 -6.59 5.80
N THR A 108 -1.45 -6.87 4.88
CA THR A 108 -2.79 -6.25 4.87
C THR A 108 -3.59 -6.65 6.10
N LEU A 109 -3.62 -7.93 6.45
CA LEU A 109 -4.31 -8.40 7.67
C LEU A 109 -3.67 -7.84 8.93
N ARG A 110 -2.34 -7.77 9.01
CA ARG A 110 -1.67 -7.15 10.16
C ARG A 110 -2.04 -5.67 10.29
N TYR A 111 -2.10 -4.94 9.18
CA TYR A 111 -2.58 -3.56 9.16
C TYR A 111 -4.01 -3.45 9.68
N LEU A 112 -4.93 -4.28 9.20
CA LEU A 112 -6.32 -4.30 9.67
C LEU A 112 -6.46 -4.73 11.14
N ALA A 113 -5.60 -5.62 11.62
CA ALA A 113 -5.62 -6.16 12.96
C ALA A 113 -5.21 -5.15 14.05
N THR A 114 -4.29 -4.23 13.72
CA THR A 114 -3.60 -3.38 14.69
C THR A 114 -3.63 -1.88 14.36
N GLY A 115 -3.87 -1.52 13.10
CA GLY A 115 -3.74 -0.13 12.63
C GLY A 115 -2.28 0.36 12.57
N ASP A 116 -1.30 -0.57 12.54
CA ASP A 116 0.12 -0.23 12.51
C ASP A 116 0.48 0.74 11.36
N SER A 117 1.39 1.68 11.61
CA SER A 117 1.87 2.58 10.56
C SER A 117 2.57 1.80 9.43
N PHE A 118 2.50 2.31 8.20
CA PHE A 118 3.25 1.73 7.07
C PHE A 118 4.76 1.70 7.30
N GLN A 119 5.28 2.58 8.16
CA GLN A 119 6.68 2.60 8.52
C GLN A 119 7.04 1.38 9.38
N THR A 120 6.22 1.06 10.37
CA THR A 120 6.38 -0.12 11.23
C THR A 120 6.32 -1.40 10.40
N LEU A 121 5.28 -1.53 9.58
CA LEU A 121 5.12 -2.69 8.68
C LEU A 121 6.30 -2.84 7.71
N ALA A 122 6.85 -1.72 7.23
CA ALA A 122 7.98 -1.74 6.33
C ALA A 122 9.24 -2.33 6.97
N PHE A 123 9.49 -2.05 8.24
CA PHE A 123 10.61 -2.64 8.96
C PHE A 123 10.36 -4.11 9.27
N THR A 124 9.18 -4.45 9.79
CA THR A 124 8.81 -5.83 10.20
C THR A 124 8.84 -6.80 9.04
N TYR A 125 8.24 -6.44 7.90
CA TYR A 125 8.12 -7.32 6.73
C TYR A 125 9.20 -7.08 5.68
N ARG A 126 10.07 -6.08 5.88
CA ARG A 126 11.11 -5.68 4.93
C ARG A 126 10.56 -5.34 3.54
N VAL A 127 9.48 -4.58 3.52
CA VAL A 127 8.83 -4.09 2.29
C VAL A 127 8.77 -2.57 2.33
N PRO A 128 9.19 -1.84 1.28
CA PRO A 128 9.12 -0.38 1.27
C PRO A 128 7.70 0.18 1.52
N LYS A 129 7.58 1.25 2.32
CA LYS A 129 6.29 1.87 2.65
C LYS A 129 5.43 2.25 1.43
N ASN A 130 6.06 2.75 0.37
CA ASN A 130 5.38 3.12 -0.86
C ASN A 130 4.84 1.89 -1.59
N THR A 131 5.55 0.77 -1.51
CA THR A 131 5.06 -0.49 -2.07
C THR A 131 3.88 -1.03 -1.27
N ILE A 132 3.92 -0.94 0.06
CA ILE A 132 2.79 -1.30 0.94
C ILE A 132 1.55 -0.48 0.57
N SER A 133 1.66 0.85 0.54
CA SER A 133 0.54 1.72 0.17
C SER A 133 -0.06 1.37 -1.19
N ASN A 134 0.76 1.02 -2.19
CA ASN A 134 0.27 0.65 -3.52
C ASN A 134 -0.52 -0.66 -3.51
N PHE A 135 0.01 -1.74 -2.94
CA PHE A 135 -0.69 -3.03 -3.00
C PHE A 135 -1.80 -3.16 -1.94
N LEU A 136 -1.77 -2.37 -0.87
CA LEU A 136 -2.78 -2.46 0.20
C LEU A 136 -4.19 -2.25 -0.38
N LYS A 137 -4.35 -1.22 -1.22
CA LYS A 137 -5.62 -0.93 -1.92
C LYS A 137 -6.02 -2.08 -2.84
N GLU A 138 -5.06 -2.61 -3.62
CA GLU A 138 -5.29 -3.77 -4.51
C GLU A 138 -5.78 -5.00 -3.73
N VAL A 139 -5.17 -5.30 -2.58
CA VAL A 139 -5.51 -6.46 -1.76
C VAL A 139 -6.87 -6.26 -1.07
N LEU A 140 -7.16 -5.07 -0.54
CA LEU A 140 -8.46 -4.79 0.09
C LEU A 140 -9.62 -4.93 -0.90
N MET A 141 -9.47 -4.43 -2.12
CA MET A 141 -10.45 -4.64 -3.20
C MET A 141 -10.58 -6.13 -3.53
N ALA A 142 -9.48 -6.87 -3.65
CA ALA A 142 -9.53 -8.30 -3.93
C ALA A 142 -10.22 -9.10 -2.81
N ILE A 143 -10.01 -8.73 -1.53
CA ILE A 143 -10.69 -9.32 -0.38
C ILE A 143 -12.19 -9.03 -0.44
N HIS A 144 -12.57 -7.78 -0.72
CA HIS A 144 -13.97 -7.40 -0.86
C HIS A 144 -14.68 -8.26 -1.91
N ASP A 145 -14.14 -8.32 -3.12
CA ASP A 145 -14.74 -9.10 -4.20
C ASP A 145 -14.75 -10.62 -3.90
N GLY A 146 -13.70 -11.12 -3.23
CA GLY A 146 -13.59 -12.54 -2.88
C GLY A 146 -14.55 -12.97 -1.76
N LEU A 147 -15.08 -12.01 -1.01
CA LEU A 147 -16.00 -12.21 0.11
C LEU A 147 -17.37 -11.56 -0.11
N GLU A 148 -17.66 -11.06 -1.31
CA GLU A 148 -18.92 -10.39 -1.66
C GLU A 148 -20.14 -11.28 -1.33
N GLU A 149 -20.03 -12.59 -1.56
CA GLU A 149 -21.07 -13.57 -1.23
C GLU A 149 -21.34 -13.73 0.28
N PHE A 150 -20.37 -13.39 1.14
CA PHE A 150 -20.40 -13.60 2.59
C PHE A 150 -20.61 -12.29 3.38
N ILE A 151 -20.29 -11.13 2.81
CA ILE A 151 -20.35 -9.83 3.47
C ILE A 151 -21.72 -9.19 3.20
N LYS A 152 -22.71 -9.43 4.06
CA LYS A 152 -23.95 -8.63 4.14
C LYS A 152 -23.73 -7.31 4.91
N VAL A 153 -22.62 -6.62 4.69
CA VAL A 153 -22.33 -5.37 5.40
C VAL A 153 -22.66 -4.21 4.47
N SER A 154 -23.48 -3.28 4.98
CA SER A 154 -23.89 -2.08 4.27
C SER A 154 -22.66 -1.34 3.72
N THR A 155 -22.68 -1.06 2.43
CA THR A 155 -21.58 -0.56 1.56
C THR A 155 -20.80 0.64 2.11
N TYR A 156 -21.36 1.36 3.09
CA TYR A 156 -20.76 2.51 3.76
C TYR A 156 -19.47 2.20 4.56
N PHE A 157 -19.33 1.02 5.16
CA PHE A 157 -18.11 0.69 5.93
C PHE A 157 -16.89 0.51 5.03
N CYS A 158 -17.09 -0.03 3.82
CA CYS A 158 -16.04 -0.20 2.82
C CYS A 158 -15.59 1.14 2.23
N PHE A 159 -16.55 2.04 1.97
CA PHE A 159 -16.27 3.40 1.47
C PHE A 159 -15.41 4.21 2.44
N VAL A 160 -15.67 4.13 3.75
CA VAL A 160 -14.90 4.86 4.77
C VAL A 160 -13.46 4.34 4.89
N VAL A 161 -13.24 3.03 4.82
CA VAL A 161 -11.89 2.43 4.84
C VAL A 161 -11.09 2.73 3.55
N LEU A 162 -11.77 2.84 2.40
CA LEU A 162 -11.16 3.20 1.11
C LEU A 162 -10.93 4.72 0.92
N LEU A 163 -11.74 5.59 1.53
CA LEU A 163 -11.60 7.07 1.45
C LEU A 163 -10.54 7.66 2.39
N ILE A 164 -10.23 6.98 3.50
CA ILE A 164 -9.28 7.48 4.52
C ILE A 164 -7.82 7.08 4.18
N LEU A 165 -7.58 6.29 3.12
CA LEU A 165 -6.26 5.85 2.63
C LEU A 165 -5.95 6.37 1.21
#